data_AF-A0A850PMV6-F1
#
_entry.id   AF-A0A850PMV6-F1
#
_cell.length_a   1.000
_cell.length_b   1.000
_cell.length_c   1.000
_cell.angle_alpha   90.00
_cell.angle_beta   90.00
_cell.angle_gamma   90.00
#
_symmetry.space_group_name_H-M   'P 1'
#
loop_
_entity.id
_entity.type
_entity.pdbx_description
1 polymer ?
#
loop_
_entity_poly.entity_id
_entity_poly.type
_entity_poly.pdbx_seq_one_letter_code
_entity_poly.pdbx_strand_id
1 'polypeptide(L)' 'MTGTQLGLADYCAACADRSGRARTDTLTDPESIQWEGGRAVVASYRCVCGHCWITAWDALHALGGVA' A
#
# COMPACT_ATOMS: atom_id res chain seq x y z
N MET A 1 -8.50 -2.41 -20.59
CA MET A 1 -7.17 -1.79 -20.42
C MET A 1 -6.93 -1.66 -18.92
N THR A 2 -6.47 -2.72 -18.26
CA THR A 2 -6.21 -2.73 -16.82
C THR A 2 -4.73 -2.41 -16.63
N GLY A 3 -4.41 -1.11 -16.51
CA GLY A 3 -3.08 -0.68 -16.15
C GLY A 3 -2.83 -1.04 -14.68
N THR A 4 -1.95 -2.00 -14.45
CA THR A 4 -1.40 -2.29 -13.12
C THR A 4 -0.60 -1.07 -12.69
N GLN A 5 -1.23 -0.14 -11.98
CA GLN A 5 -0.53 0.99 -11.39
C GLN A 5 0.26 0.47 -10.19
N LEU A 6 1.52 0.12 -10.43
CA LEU A 6 2.57 -0.24 -9.45
C LEU A 6 2.99 0.98 -8.61
N GLY A 7 2.02 1.76 -8.12
CA GLY A 7 2.28 2.83 -7.17
C GLY A 7 2.21 2.24 -5.77
N LEU A 8 3.35 2.22 -5.07
CA LEU A 8 3.49 2.20 -3.61
C LEU A 8 2.15 2.63 -2.96
N ALA A 9 1.33 1.67 -2.53
CA ALA A 9 0.00 1.90 -1.94
C ALA A 9 0.09 2.02 -0.40
N ASP A 10 1.31 2.17 0.08
CA ASP A 10 1.77 2.30 1.44
C ASP A 10 1.88 3.78 1.88
N TYR A 11 1.34 4.74 1.11
CA TYR A 11 1.27 6.13 1.53
C TYR A 11 -0.14 6.58 1.91
N CYS A 12 -0.23 7.53 2.84
CA CYS A 12 -1.49 8.13 3.24
C CYS A 12 -1.92 9.26 2.30
N ALA A 13 -2.88 8.98 1.40
CA ALA A 13 -3.44 9.96 0.47
C ALA A 13 -4.00 11.21 1.17
N ALA A 14 -4.67 11.06 2.31
CA ALA A 14 -5.19 12.20 3.06
C ALA A 14 -4.09 13.17 3.53
N CYS A 15 -2.89 12.66 3.83
CA CYS A 15 -1.74 13.49 4.21
C CYS A 15 -1.12 14.15 2.99
N ALA A 16 -0.94 13.37 1.90
CA ALA A 16 -0.41 13.88 0.65
C ALA A 16 -1.26 15.04 0.11
N ASP A 17 -2.58 14.88 0.10
CA ASP A 17 -3.52 15.88 -0.42
C ASP A 17 -3.61 17.13 0.47
N ARG A 18 -3.69 16.97 1.81
CA ARG A 18 -3.86 18.10 2.73
C ARG A 18 -2.66 19.03 2.82
N SER A 19 -1.46 18.49 2.64
CA SER A 19 -0.22 19.22 2.91
C SER A 19 0.65 19.44 1.67
N GLY A 20 0.22 18.96 0.50
CA GLY A 20 1.04 18.97 -0.71
C GLY A 20 2.34 18.17 -0.57
N ARG A 21 2.42 17.27 0.43
CA ARG A 21 3.59 16.43 0.68
C ARG A 21 3.72 15.39 -0.42
N ALA A 22 4.95 15.03 -0.75
CA ALA A 22 5.19 13.95 -1.68
C ALA A 22 4.68 12.63 -1.07
N ARG A 23 4.28 11.68 -1.93
CA ARG A 23 3.83 10.35 -1.49
C ARG A 23 4.86 9.67 -0.58
N THR A 24 6.15 9.83 -0.92
CA THR A 24 7.30 9.33 -0.15
C THR A 24 7.39 9.87 1.28
N ASP A 25 6.90 11.09 1.52
CA ASP A 25 6.90 11.70 2.86
C ASP A 25 5.71 11.26 3.71
N THR A 26 4.79 10.50 3.11
CA THR A 26 3.54 10.05 3.73
C THR A 26 3.43 8.54 3.78
N LEU A 27 4.56 7.84 3.56
CA LEU A 27 4.66 6.41 3.74
C LEU A 27 4.25 6.03 5.17
N THR A 28 3.50 4.95 5.26
CA THR A 28 2.88 4.44 6.47
C THR A 28 3.10 2.95 6.48
N ASP A 29 3.67 2.43 7.56
CA ASP A 29 3.80 0.98 7.73
C ASP A 29 2.42 0.35 7.95
N PRO A 30 2.19 -0.86 7.42
CA PRO A 30 0.94 -1.57 7.66
C PRO A 30 0.81 -2.00 9.12
N GLU A 31 -0.40 -1.87 9.68
CA GLU A 31 -0.73 -2.42 11.01
C GLU A 31 -0.85 -3.96 10.96
N SER A 32 -1.25 -4.50 9.81
CA SER A 32 -1.36 -5.95 9.60
C SER A 32 -1.13 -6.31 8.14
N ILE A 33 -0.57 -7.50 7.95
CA ILE A 33 -0.36 -8.12 6.64
C ILE A 33 -0.92 -9.54 6.69
N GLN A 34 -1.82 -9.85 5.77
CA GLN A 34 -2.40 -11.18 5.60
C GLN A 34 -2.03 -11.75 4.24
N TRP A 35 -1.61 -13.02 4.24
CA TRP A 35 -1.22 -13.75 3.05
C TRP A 35 -2.34 -14.69 2.63
N GLU A 36 -3.02 -14.36 1.53
CA GLU A 36 -4.12 -15.14 0.98
C GLU A 36 -3.58 -16.28 0.12
N GLY A 37 -3.19 -17.37 0.78
CA GLY A 37 -2.76 -18.61 0.12
C GLY A 37 -1.59 -18.45 -0.84
N GLY A 38 -0.73 -17.44 -0.63
CA GLY A 38 0.40 -17.14 -1.50
C GLY A 38 0.03 -16.55 -2.87
N ARG A 39 -1.24 -16.18 -3.09
CA ARG A 39 -1.69 -15.52 -4.33
C ARG A 39 -1.75 -14.01 -4.19
N ALA A 40 -2.20 -13.53 -3.03
CA ALA A 40 -2.33 -12.12 -2.75
C ALA A 40 -1.84 -11.80 -1.34
N VAL A 41 -1.42 -10.56 -1.15
CA VAL A 41 -1.11 -9.96 0.13
C VAL A 41 -2.11 -8.84 0.35
N VAL A 42 -2.80 -8.89 1.48
CA VAL A 42 -3.71 -7.84 1.92
C VAL A 42 -3.06 -7.13 3.09
N ALA A 43 -2.93 -5.82 3.00
CA ALA A 43 -2.36 -5.01 4.07
C ALA A 43 -3.32 -3.92 4.51
N SER A 44 -3.41 -3.76 5.83
CA SER A 44 -4.22 -2.74 6.49
C SER A 44 -3.30 -1.66 7.05
N TYR A 45 -3.67 -0.41 6.88
CA TYR A 45 -2.86 0.74 7.27
C TYR A 45 -3.67 1.70 8.14
N ARG A 46 -2.98 2.36 9.07
CA ARG A 46 -3.50 3.48 9.84
C ARG A 46 -2.44 4.56 9.94
N CYS A 47 -2.71 5.70 9.33
CA CYS A 47 -1.86 6.87 9.47
C CYS A 47 -2.11 7.56 10.82
N VAL A 48 -1.10 8.23 11.36
CA VAL A 48 -1.21 9.08 12.56
C VAL A 48 -2.25 10.19 12.44
N CYS A 49 -2.63 10.58 11.21
CA CYS A 49 -3.70 11.55 10.97
C CYS A 49 -5.12 10.97 11.17
N GLY A 50 -5.23 9.66 11.44
CA GLY A 50 -6.49 8.95 11.62
C GLY A 50 -7.08 8.33 10.33
N HIS A 51 -6.42 8.50 9.18
CA HIS A 51 -6.85 7.86 7.94
C HIS A 51 -6.48 6.36 7.94
N CYS A 52 -7.46 5.51 7.66
CA CYS A 52 -7.29 4.06 7.56
C CYS A 52 -7.62 3.60 6.15
N TRP A 53 -6.85 2.66 5.62
CA TRP A 53 -7.14 2.04 4.32
C TRP A 53 -6.62 0.60 4.26
N ILE A 54 -7.13 -0.14 3.27
CA ILE A 54 -6.71 -1.50 2.96
C ILE A 54 -6.29 -1.52 1.50
N THR A 55 -5.18 -2.19 1.21
CA THR A 55 -4.74 -2.47 -0.16
C THR A 55 -4.42 -3.95 -0.31
N ALA A 56 -4.52 -4.44 -1.55
CA ALA A 56 -4.20 -5.81 -1.89
C ALA A 56 -3.34 -5.83 -3.15
N TRP A 57 -2.29 -6.65 -3.13
CA TRP A 57 -1.42 -6.88 -4.29
C TRP A 57 -1.19 -8.37 -4.49
N ASP A 58 -0.94 -8.77 -5.73
CA ASP A 58 -0.58 -10.16 -6.02
C ASP A 58 0.76 -10.49 -5.35
N ALA A 59 0.82 -11.63 -4.65
CA ALA A 59 1.99 -12.06 -3.88
C ALA A 59 3.22 -12.34 -4.78
N LEU A 60 3.00 -12.64 -6.06
CA LEU A 60 4.04 -12.71 -7.10
C LEU A 60 4.83 -11.40 -7.25
N HIS A 61 4.18 -10.25 -7.01
CA HIS A 61 4.85 -8.95 -6.99
C HIS A 61 5.41 -8.60 -5.61
N ALA A 62 4.90 -9.22 -4.52
CA ALA A 62 5.34 -8.95 -3.15
C ALA A 62 6.73 -9.52 -2.83
N LEU A 63 7.09 -10.66 -3.44
CA LEU A 63 8.32 -11.39 -3.12
C LEU A 63 9.55 -10.94 -3.93
N GLY A 64 9.42 -9.89 -4.75
CA GLY A 64 10.45 -9.51 -5.72
C GLY A 64 10.49 -10.54 -6.83
N GLY A 65 9.96 -10.19 -8.00
CA GLY A 65 9.98 -11.06 -9.17
C GLY A 65 11.42 -11.43 -9.55
N VAL A 66 11.86 -12.60 -9.07
CA VAL A 66 12.92 -13.39 -9.70
C VAL A 66 12.20 -14.38 -10.62
N ALA A 67 11.98 -13.94 -11.84
CA ALA A 67 11.85 -14.84 -12.98
C ALA A 67 13.26 -15.14 -13.51
#